data_AF-A0A2V2SPV2-F1
#
_entry.id   AF-A0A2V2SPV2-F1
#
_cell.length_a   1.000
_cell.length_b   1.000
_cell.length_c   1.000
_cell.angle_alpha   90.00
_cell.angle_beta   90.00
_cell.angle_gamma   90.00
#
_symmetry.space_group_name_H-M   'P 1'
#
loop_
_entity.id
_entity.type
_entity.pdbx_description
1 polymer ?
#
loop_
_entity_poly.entity_id
_entity_poly.type
_entity_poly.pdbx_seq_one_letter_code
_entity_poly.pdbx_strand_id
1 'polypeptide(L)'
;MFDQVMQQKMLVLGVERTTVDRSVFVSAFVGRQPETERVADTRAYAISKISVEPSVFDKFPAVTEPVELNLHIRLVKAAGGKMQPRIVDVEAVKAGAAAASRPTASDKAGA
;
A
#
# COMPACT_ATOMS: atom_id res chain seq x y z
N MET A 1 24.05 0.62 9.44
CA MET A 1 23.21 -0.47 8.89
C MET A 1 21.78 -0.18 9.34
N PHE A 2 20.98 0.53 8.52
CA PHE A 2 19.60 0.91 8.86
C PHE A 2 18.62 -0.13 8.33
N ASP A 3 18.81 -1.39 8.71
CA ASP A 3 17.92 -2.49 8.33
C ASP A 3 16.81 -2.68 9.37
N GLN A 4 16.24 -1.57 9.84
CA GLN A 4 15.13 -1.61 10.79
C GLN A 4 13.83 -1.57 9.99
N VAL A 5 13.06 -2.64 10.09
CA VAL A 5 11.68 -2.67 9.62
C VAL A 5 10.81 -2.09 10.72
N MET A 6 10.08 -1.03 10.39
CA MET A 6 9.13 -0.37 11.28
C MET A 6 7.73 -0.87 10.97
N GLN A 7 7.01 -1.34 12.00
CA GLN A 7 5.60 -1.66 11.87
C GLN A 7 4.77 -0.40 12.17
N GLN A 8 3.89 -0.02 11.25
CA GLN A 8 3.01 1.14 11.44
C GLN A 8 1.59 0.81 10.98
N LYS A 9 0.62 1.08 11.86
CA LYS A 9 -0.79 1.01 11.51
C LYS A 9 -1.17 2.23 10.67
N MET A 10 -1.64 2.02 9.45
CA MET A 10 -2.02 3.10 8.52
C MET A 10 -3.32 2.77 7.80
N LEU A 11 -4.07 3.80 7.44
CA LEU A 11 -5.24 3.67 6.58
C LEU A 11 -4.78 3.58 5.13
N VAL A 12 -5.02 2.46 4.46
CA VAL A 12 -4.74 2.26 3.04
C VAL A 12 -5.99 2.56 2.24
N LEU A 13 -5.87 3.49 1.30
CA LEU A 13 -6.95 4.00 0.45
C LEU A 13 -6.97 3.33 -0.92
N GLY A 14 -5.84 2.74 -1.33
CA GLY A 14 -5.72 2.03 -2.59
C GLY A 14 -4.31 1.51 -2.81
N VAL A 15 -4.17 0.54 -3.72
CA VAL A 15 -2.89 -0.01 -4.13
C VAL A 15 -2.87 -0.14 -5.65
N GLU A 16 -1.82 0.37 -6.27
CA GLU A 16 -1.63 0.40 -7.71
C GLU A 16 -0.40 -0.44 -8.08
N ARG A 17 -0.52 -1.21 -9.17
CA ARG A 17 0.59 -1.92 -9.79
C ARG A 17 0.70 -1.47 -11.24
N THR A 18 1.84 -0.94 -11.61
CA THR A 18 2.12 -0.39 -12.94
C THR A 18 3.39 -1.02 -13.49
N THR A 19 3.37 -1.42 -14.75
CA THR A 19 4.53 -2.01 -15.43
C THR A 19 5.08 -0.99 -16.42
N VAL A 20 6.36 -0.62 -16.27
CA VAL A 20 7.07 0.32 -17.16
C VAL A 20 8.38 -0.32 -17.58
N ASP A 21 8.64 -0.42 -18.87
CA ASP A 21 9.90 -0.96 -19.43
C ASP A 21 10.35 -2.29 -18.80
N ARG A 22 9.40 -3.23 -18.68
CA ARG A 22 9.58 -4.57 -18.05
C ARG A 22 9.81 -4.55 -16.53
N SER A 23 9.82 -3.38 -15.91
CA SER A 23 9.91 -3.22 -14.46
C SER A 23 8.53 -3.04 -13.85
N VAL A 24 8.25 -3.77 -12.77
CA VAL A 24 6.98 -3.67 -12.04
C VAL A 24 7.14 -2.73 -10.85
N PHE A 25 6.33 -1.69 -10.81
CA PHE A 25 6.26 -0.73 -9.73
C PHE A 25 4.94 -0.90 -8.99
N VAL A 26 5.01 -1.00 -7.66
CA VAL A 26 3.83 -1.08 -6.82
C VAL A 26 3.84 0.09 -5.85
N SER A 27 2.67 0.70 -5.63
CA SER A 27 2.51 1.83 -4.73
C SER A 27 1.22 1.70 -3.94
N ALA A 28 1.28 2.06 -2.66
CA ALA A 28 0.11 2.16 -1.80
C ALA A 28 -0.19 3.64 -1.53
N PHE A 29 -1.45 4.00 -1.61
CA PHE A 29 -1.97 5.30 -1.18
C PHE A 29 -2.41 5.16 0.27
N VAL A 30 -1.77 5.90 1.17
CA VAL A 30 -2.07 5.88 2.60
C VAL A 30 -2.64 7.22 3.03
N GLY A 31 -3.72 7.18 3.81
CA GLY A 31 -4.37 8.35 4.39
C GLY A 31 -3.94 8.55 5.84
N ARG A 32 -3.70 9.80 6.22
CA ARG A 32 -3.66 10.24 7.62
C ARG A 32 -4.85 11.17 7.87
N GLN A 33 -5.56 10.98 8.98
CA GLN A 33 -6.58 11.95 9.39
C GLN A 33 -5.88 13.30 9.65
N PRO A 34 -6.33 14.41 9.05
CA PRO A 34 -5.79 15.72 9.33
C PRO A 34 -6.18 16.12 10.76
N GLU A 35 -5.24 16.74 11.48
CA GLU A 35 -5.44 17.11 12.88
C GLU A 35 -6.38 18.32 13.04
N THR A 36 -6.66 19.10 11.98
CA THR A 36 -7.22 20.46 12.17
C THR A 36 -8.28 20.99 11.17
N GLU A 37 -8.73 20.27 10.14
CA GLU A 37 -9.78 20.78 9.23
C GLU A 37 -11.05 19.93 9.25
N ARG A 38 -12.05 20.35 10.04
CA ARG A 38 -13.46 19.97 9.84
C ARG A 38 -14.14 21.07 9.03
N VAL A 39 -14.03 21.00 7.71
CA VAL A 39 -14.90 21.78 6.82
C VAL A 39 -16.01 20.84 6.34
N ALA A 40 -17.23 21.07 6.85
CA ALA A 40 -18.50 20.54 6.34
C ALA A 40 -18.48 19.06 5.88
N ASP A 41 -18.52 18.11 6.82
CA ASP A 41 -18.66 16.65 6.59
C ASP A 41 -17.64 15.99 5.64
N THR A 42 -16.64 16.73 5.19
CA THR A 42 -15.61 16.24 4.28
C THR A 42 -14.47 15.69 5.13
N ARG A 43 -14.32 14.38 5.19
CA ARG A 43 -13.14 13.73 5.77
C ARG A 43 -11.98 13.87 4.79
N ALA A 44 -11.42 15.08 4.67
CA ALA A 44 -10.19 15.27 3.92
C ALA A 44 -9.14 14.37 4.57
N TYR A 45 -8.52 13.46 3.82
CA TYR A 45 -7.36 12.71 4.32
C TYR A 45 -6.11 13.37 3.76
N ALA A 46 -5.07 13.52 4.58
CA ALA A 46 -3.74 13.79 4.05
C ALA A 46 -3.25 12.50 3.40
N ILE A 47 -3.26 12.45 2.07
CA ILE A 47 -2.88 11.27 1.29
C ILE A 47 -1.38 11.35 0.97
N SER A 48 -0.67 10.25 1.21
CA SER A 48 0.70 10.07 0.72
C SER A 48 0.82 8.77 -0.07
N LYS A 49 1.75 8.76 -1.04
CA LYS A 49 2.06 7.61 -1.88
C LYS A 49 3.35 6.98 -1.39
N ILE A 50 3.32 5.71 -1.03
CA ILE A 50 4.47 4.95 -0.55
C ILE A 50 4.77 3.82 -1.52
N SER A 51 6.04 3.65 -1.91
CA SER A 51 6.48 2.55 -2.76
C SER A 51 6.37 1.22 -2.03
N VAL A 52 6.03 0.16 -2.75
CA VAL A 52 5.81 -1.18 -2.20
C VAL A 52 6.73 -2.18 -2.91
N GLU A 53 7.20 -3.19 -2.18
CA GLU A 53 7.84 -4.36 -2.77
C GLU A 53 6.87 -5.12 -3.70
N PRO A 54 7.21 -5.40 -4.96
CA PRO A 54 6.26 -6.01 -5.90
C PRO A 54 5.66 -7.33 -5.41
N SER A 55 6.43 -8.14 -4.67
CA SER A 55 5.99 -9.41 -4.08
C SER A 55 4.94 -9.27 -2.99
N VAL A 56 4.75 -8.06 -2.44
CA VAL A 56 3.78 -7.79 -1.36
C VAL A 56 2.42 -7.40 -1.92
N PHE A 57 2.33 -7.06 -3.21
CA PHE A 57 1.08 -6.62 -3.84
C PHE A 57 -0.09 -7.60 -3.62
N ASP A 58 0.19 -8.90 -3.70
CA ASP A 58 -0.83 -9.95 -3.56
C ASP A 58 -1.24 -10.20 -2.09
N LYS A 59 -0.50 -9.63 -1.12
CA LYS A 59 -0.85 -9.68 0.31
C LYS A 59 -1.84 -8.61 0.73
N PHE A 60 -2.00 -7.55 -0.08
CA PHE A 60 -3.01 -6.54 0.22
C PHE A 60 -4.41 -7.10 0.01
N PRO A 61 -5.36 -6.83 0.92
CA PRO A 61 -6.76 -7.14 0.66
C PRO A 61 -7.28 -6.32 -0.53
N ALA A 62 -8.44 -6.70 -1.08
CA ALA A 62 -9.13 -5.87 -2.06
C ALA A 62 -9.54 -4.54 -1.39
N VAL A 63 -8.80 -3.46 -1.68
CA VAL A 63 -9.07 -2.13 -1.13
C VAL A 63 -10.13 -1.44 -2.01
N THR A 64 -11.40 -1.79 -1.80
CA THR A 64 -12.55 -1.07 -2.39
C THR A 64 -13.00 0.10 -1.51
N GLU A 65 -12.69 0.03 -0.22
CA GLU A 65 -12.94 1.04 0.79
C GLU A 65 -11.65 1.27 1.60
N PRO A 66 -11.51 2.39 2.32
CA PRO A 66 -10.38 2.62 3.21
C PRO A 66 -10.22 1.50 4.27
N VAL A 67 -9.07 0.81 4.29
CA VAL A 67 -8.80 -0.29 5.24
C VAL A 67 -7.59 0.03 6.11
N GLU A 68 -7.70 -0.21 7.42
CA GLU A 68 -6.55 -0.10 8.32
C GLU A 68 -5.68 -1.36 8.26
N LEU A 69 -4.40 -1.19 7.92
CA LEU A 69 -3.43 -2.28 7.81
C LEU A 69 -2.19 -1.98 8.65
N ASN A 70 -1.56 -3.04 9.16
CA ASN A 70 -0.23 -2.96 9.74
C ASN A 70 0.78 -3.08 8.59
N LEU A 71 1.43 -1.97 8.27
CA LEU A 71 2.42 -1.90 7.20
C LEU A 71 3.81 -2.08 7.80
N HIS A 72 4.61 -2.96 7.20
CA HIS A 72 6.01 -3.13 7.55
C HIS A 72 6.83 -2.29 6.59
N ILE A 73 7.44 -1.22 7.10
CA ILE A 73 8.13 -0.19 6.31
C ILE A 73 9.63 -0.27 6.58
N ARG A 74 10.42 -0.34 5.51
CA ARG A 74 11.87 -0.21 5.54
C ARG A 74 12.27 1.07 4.81
N LEU A 75 13.28 1.75 5.32
CA LEU A 75 13.90 2.86 4.60
C LEU A 75 14.87 2.32 3.55
N VAL A 76 14.64 2.66 2.28
CA VAL A 76 15.51 2.30 1.16
C VAL A 76 16.18 3.54 0.59
N LYS A 77 17.41 3.38 0.11
CA LYS A 77 18.15 4.47 -0.53
C LYS A 77 17.62 4.68 -1.94
N ALA A 78 17.06 5.86 -2.21
CA ALA A 78 16.62 6.24 -3.55
C ALA A 78 17.76 6.89 -4.35
N ALA A 79 17.55 7.09 -5.65
CA ALA A 79 18.45 7.86 -6.50
C ALA A 79 18.69 9.26 -5.88
N GLY A 80 19.96 9.63 -5.69
CA GLY A 80 20.34 10.87 -4.99
C GLY A 80 20.59 10.72 -3.48
N GLY A 81 20.58 9.49 -2.94
CA GLY A 81 21.04 9.21 -1.58
C GLY A 81 20.04 9.52 -0.47
N LYS A 82 18.86 10.06 -0.79
CA LYS A 82 17.76 10.24 0.15
C LYS A 82 17.15 8.90 0.51
N MET A 83 16.91 8.69 1.80
CA MET A 83 16.16 7.53 2.27
C MET A 83 14.67 7.77 2.02
N GLN A 84 13.98 6.77 1.47
CA GLN A 84 12.56 6.80 1.19
C GLN A 84 11.88 5.60 1.84
N PRO A 85 10.65 5.74 2.35
CA PRO A 85 9.90 4.62 2.89
C PRO A 85 9.52 3.64 1.77
N ARG A 86 9.68 2.35 2.05
CA ARG A 86 9.20 1.26 1.20
C ARG A 86 8.48 0.22 2.04
N ILE A 87 7.27 -0.14 1.64
CA ILE A 87 6.49 -1.21 2.28
C ILE A 87 7.04 -2.55 1.81
N VAL A 88 7.47 -3.37 2.77
CA VAL A 88 8.09 -4.69 2.55
C VAL A 88 7.24 -5.84 3.05
N ASP A 89 6.21 -5.56 3.86
CA ASP A 89 5.17 -6.53 4.21
C ASP A 89 3.89 -5.84 4.66
N VAL A 90 2.79 -6.59 4.71
CA VAL A 90 1.47 -6.14 5.15
C VAL A 90 0.82 -7.22 5.98
N GLU A 91 0.27 -6.81 7.12
CA GLU A 91 -0.58 -7.65 7.94
C GLU A 91 -1.95 -6.98 8.08
N ALA A 92 -3.01 -7.73 7.84
CA ALA A 92 -4.36 -7.27 8.14
C ALA A 92 -4.49 -7.06 9.65
N VAL A 93 -4.92 -5.86 10.07
CA VAL A 93 -5.35 -5.65 11.45
C VAL A 93 -6.61 -6.51 11.59
N LYS A 94 -6.52 -7.58 12.37
CA LYS A 94 -7.56 -8.61 12.49
C LYS A 94 -8.86 -7.99 13.05
N ALA A 95 -9.68 -7.42 12.18
CA ALA A 95 -11.12 -7.25 12.36
C ALA A 95 -11.76 -8.30 11.45
N GLY A 96 -12.51 -9.24 12.04
CA GLY A 96 -12.87 -10.51 11.40
C GLY A 96 -13.50 -10.38 10.01
N ALA A 97 -13.04 -11.26 9.10
CA ALA A 97 -13.62 -11.59 7.77
C ALA A 97 -13.74 -10.40 6.78
N ALA A 98 -13.33 -10.46 5.53
CA ALA A 98 -13.20 -11.59 4.62
C ALA A 98 -12.03 -11.32 3.66
N ALA A 99 -11.19 -12.34 3.45
CA ALA A 99 -10.24 -12.33 2.36
C ALA A 99 -11.02 -12.50 1.04
N ALA A 100 -11.38 -11.39 0.40
CA ALA A 100 -11.86 -11.40 -0.97
C ALA A 100 -10.66 -11.71 -1.87
N SER A 101 -10.55 -12.97 -2.29
CA SER A 101 -9.59 -13.44 -3.27
C SER A 101 -9.82 -12.66 -4.57
N ARG A 102 -8.82 -11.91 -5.02
CA ARG A 102 -8.86 -11.22 -6.31
C ARG A 102 -9.01 -12.28 -7.41
N PRO A 103 -9.95 -12.15 -8.37
CA PRO A 103 -10.03 -13.08 -9.47
C PRO A 103 -8.78 -12.93 -10.33
N THR A 104 -8.02 -14.03 -10.47
CA THR A 104 -6.98 -14.17 -11.48
C THR A 104 -7.66 -14.12 -12.85
N ALA A 105 -7.36 -13.08 -13.63
CA ALA A 105 -7.64 -13.10 -15.06
C ALA A 105 -6.75 -14.17 -15.68
N SER A 106 -7.29 -15.38 -15.77
CA SER A 106 -6.67 -16.51 -16.45
C SER A 106 -6.77 -16.29 -17.95
N ASP A 107 -5.62 -16.46 -18.61
CA ASP A 107 -5.46 -16.68 -20.03
C ASP A 107 -6.62 -17.47 -20.65
N LYS A 108 -7.16 -16.95 -21.75
CA LYS A 108 -7.68 -17.82 -22.80
C LYS A 108 -6.94 -17.53 -24.09
N ALA A 109 -6.02 -18.44 -24.36
CA ALA A 109 -5.27 -18.66 -25.57
C ALA A 109 -6.16 -18.75 -26.82
N GLY A 110 -5.56 -18.47 -27.96
CA GLY A 110 -6.17 -18.67 -29.27
C GLY A 110 -6.46 -20.13 -29.59
N ALA A 111 -7.44 -20.30 -30.47
CA ALA A 111 -7.51 -21.28 -31.55
C ALA A 111 -8.62 -20.79 -32.50
#